data_AF-A0A8X7E4H2-F1
#
_entry.id   AF-A0A8X7E4H2-F1
#
_cell.length_a   1.000
_cell.length_b   1.000
_cell.length_c   1.000
_cell.angle_alpha   90.00
_cell.angle_beta   90.00
_cell.angle_gamma   90.00
#
_symmetry.space_group_name_H-M   'P 1'
#
loop_
_entity.id
_entity.type
_entity.pdbx_description
1 polymer ?
#
loop_
_entity_poly.entity_id
_entity_poly.type
_entity_poly.pdbx_seq_one_letter_code
_entity_poly.pdbx_strand_id
1 'polypeptide(L)'
;AVAEGNMEVELDLRSFGRSSRPAIQYLRFVSDPVIPGVTQCGRCVEAFLRESGIEPGALRARSWEELPREDKKRIVSALVRKALEFGLEPDEISRLIGESYTLVGEEKTIRDAKEFATLLNACVRQGETELAVSLAKGERGATLLLAEEVAKAYRRQLFESLKIVSGTLGLQRRGAVAYFHAGPLVPDSIVGVVTSILMSRYGSAIPVLVGLADTDDMVKASVRLSPRLKGGSLHLGAIVSRSAEAVGGYGGGHAVAAGATIPRGSEEGFIELLVRMVEESLNNEVEL
;
A
#
# COMPACT_ATOMS: atom_id res chain seq x y z
N ALA A 1 -19.67 -12.85 15.15
CA ALA A 1 -18.25 -12.50 15.44
C ALA A 1 -18.07 -11.72 16.74
N VAL A 2 -18.31 -10.39 16.81
CA VAL A 2 -18.07 -9.60 18.05
C VAL A 2 -19.00 -10.04 19.19
N ALA A 3 -20.31 -10.12 18.93
CA ALA A 3 -21.28 -10.58 19.94
C ALA A 3 -21.05 -12.02 20.43
N GLU A 4 -20.33 -12.82 19.64
CA GLU A 4 -19.99 -14.22 19.95
C GLU A 4 -18.61 -14.34 20.63
N GLY A 5 -17.89 -13.23 20.85
CA GLY A 5 -16.56 -13.22 21.47
C GLY A 5 -15.42 -13.68 20.56
N ASN A 6 -15.68 -13.90 19.26
CA ASN A 6 -14.67 -14.37 18.30
C ASN A 6 -13.82 -13.22 17.71
N MET A 7 -14.21 -11.97 17.97
CA MET A 7 -13.51 -10.80 17.46
C MET A 7 -13.62 -9.62 18.42
N GLU A 8 -12.49 -8.99 18.73
CA GLU A 8 -12.42 -7.75 19.49
C GLU A 8 -12.18 -6.59 18.53
N VAL A 9 -12.84 -5.45 18.81
CA VAL A 9 -12.69 -4.23 18.02
C VAL A 9 -12.22 -3.11 18.95
N GLU A 10 -11.13 -2.44 18.59
CA GLU A 10 -10.65 -1.27 19.30
C GLU A 10 -10.23 -0.15 18.35
N LEU A 11 -10.32 1.10 18.81
CA LEU A 11 -9.70 2.23 18.13
C LEU A 11 -8.22 2.27 18.51
N ASP A 12 -7.35 2.08 17.52
CA ASP A 12 -5.90 2.02 17.70
C ASP A 12 -5.20 2.63 16.46
N LEU A 13 -3.87 2.72 16.52
CA LEU A 13 -3.03 3.13 15.40
C LEU A 13 -3.26 2.19 14.20
N ARG A 14 -3.48 2.73 13.00
CA ARG A 14 -3.80 1.96 11.78
C ARG A 14 -2.56 1.67 10.94
N SER A 15 -1.68 0.79 11.41
CA SER A 15 -0.50 0.36 10.62
C SER A 15 -0.57 -1.14 10.30
N PHE A 16 0.47 -1.69 9.70
CA PHE A 16 0.62 -3.12 9.43
C PHE A 16 1.70 -3.70 10.36
N GLY A 17 1.48 -4.89 10.92
CA GLY A 17 2.41 -5.52 11.87
C GLY A 17 2.10 -5.23 13.33
N ARG A 18 0.82 -5.02 13.67
CA ARG A 18 0.35 -4.75 15.03
C ARG A 18 0.67 -5.93 15.96
N SER A 19 0.47 -7.14 15.46
CA SER A 19 0.74 -8.39 16.19
C SER A 19 2.06 -9.02 15.72
N SER A 20 2.36 -9.06 14.42
CA SER A 20 3.52 -9.83 13.92
C SER A 20 4.88 -9.16 14.05
N ARG A 21 4.95 -7.88 14.42
CA ARG A 21 6.21 -7.12 14.44
C ARG A 21 6.50 -6.51 15.81
N PRO A 22 7.78 -6.32 16.16
CA PRO A 22 8.14 -5.42 17.25
C PRO A 22 7.52 -4.03 17.07
N ALA A 23 7.05 -3.42 18.15
CA ALA A 23 6.38 -2.12 18.15
C ALA A 23 7.24 -1.01 17.51
N ILE A 24 8.56 -1.07 17.70
CA ILE A 24 9.49 -0.14 17.03
C ILE A 24 9.42 -0.24 15.50
N GLN A 25 9.26 -1.46 14.97
CA GLN A 25 9.06 -1.66 13.54
C GLN A 25 7.64 -1.26 13.14
N TYR A 26 6.63 -1.63 13.92
CA TYR A 26 5.25 -1.23 13.67
C TYR A 26 5.08 0.28 13.43
N LEU A 27 5.68 1.10 14.32
CA LEU A 27 5.70 2.56 14.23
C LEU A 27 6.39 3.08 12.97
N ARG A 28 7.46 2.40 12.51
CA ARG A 28 8.15 2.75 11.26
C ARG A 28 7.24 2.60 10.04
N PHE A 29 6.31 1.64 10.04
CA PHE A 29 5.46 1.34 8.89
C PHE A 29 4.16 2.17 8.82
N VAL A 30 3.94 3.04 9.79
CA VAL A 30 2.87 4.05 9.71
C VAL A 30 3.09 4.88 8.44
N SER A 31 2.06 4.94 7.60
CA SER A 31 2.14 5.51 6.25
C SER A 31 0.93 6.35 5.86
N ASP A 32 -0.12 6.38 6.68
CA ASP A 32 -1.31 7.19 6.44
C ASP A 32 -1.73 7.90 7.74
N PRO A 33 -1.36 9.17 7.90
CA PRO A 33 -0.35 9.91 7.13
C PRO A 33 1.08 9.44 7.47
N VAL A 34 2.00 9.71 6.55
CA VAL A 34 3.44 9.74 6.87
C VAL A 34 3.69 10.97 7.73
N ILE A 35 4.21 10.77 8.94
CA ILE A 35 4.66 11.86 9.81
C ILE A 35 6.11 12.19 9.44
N PRO A 36 6.38 13.39 8.89
CA PRO A 36 7.72 13.82 8.49
C PRO A 36 8.71 13.73 9.64
N GLY A 37 9.95 13.33 9.34
CA GLY A 37 10.99 13.23 10.36
C GLY A 37 10.77 12.16 11.44
N VAL A 38 9.74 11.31 11.33
CA VAL A 38 9.45 10.23 12.29
C VAL A 38 9.24 8.90 11.59
N THR A 39 8.11 8.76 10.91
CA THR A 39 7.68 7.47 10.31
C THR A 39 8.42 7.20 9.00
N GLN A 40 8.39 5.96 8.51
CA GLN A 40 9.17 5.50 7.34
C GLN A 40 10.70 5.56 7.50
N CYS A 41 11.22 5.99 8.66
CA CYS A 41 12.65 6.08 8.98
C CYS A 41 12.97 5.40 10.32
N GLY A 42 13.71 4.28 10.29
CA GLY A 42 14.01 3.51 11.51
C GLY A 42 14.79 4.29 12.57
N ARG A 43 15.81 5.07 12.15
CA ARG A 43 16.58 5.92 13.08
C ARG A 43 15.73 7.04 13.67
N CYS A 44 14.80 7.58 12.89
CA CYS A 44 13.97 8.70 13.28
C CYS A 44 12.91 8.29 14.31
N VAL A 45 12.31 7.10 14.18
CA VAL A 45 11.38 6.56 15.19
C VAL A 45 12.06 6.46 16.55
N GLU A 46 13.30 5.97 16.61
CA GLU A 46 14.03 5.90 17.88
C GLU A 46 14.32 7.27 18.49
N ALA A 47 14.75 8.23 17.67
CA ALA A 47 15.00 9.60 18.12
C ALA A 47 13.71 10.23 18.65
N PHE A 48 12.61 10.12 17.92
CA PHE A 48 11.29 10.58 18.31
C PHE A 48 10.82 10.00 19.65
N LEU A 49 11.01 8.70 19.86
CA LEU A 49 10.63 8.04 21.12
C LEU A 49 11.44 8.62 22.29
N ARG A 50 12.76 8.79 22.13
CA ARG A 50 13.63 9.39 23.16
C ARG A 50 13.27 10.85 23.44
N GLU A 51 13.03 11.65 22.39
CA GLU A 51 12.55 13.04 22.51
C GLU A 51 11.22 13.11 23.29
N SER A 52 10.39 12.07 23.16
CA SER A 52 9.10 11.97 23.86
C SER A 52 9.18 11.36 25.27
N GLY A 53 10.40 11.07 25.76
CA GLY A 53 10.62 10.44 27.06
C GLY A 53 10.16 8.97 27.13
N ILE A 54 10.26 8.25 26.02
CA ILE A 54 9.84 6.85 25.87
C ILE A 54 11.08 6.00 25.52
N GLU A 55 11.42 5.06 26.39
CA GLU A 55 12.57 4.19 26.18
C GLU A 55 12.31 3.14 25.08
N PRO A 56 13.10 3.11 23.98
CA PRO A 56 12.84 2.18 22.87
C PRO A 56 13.05 0.70 23.20
N GLY A 57 13.73 0.38 24.30
CA GLY A 57 14.14 -0.98 24.64
C GLY A 57 13.00 -1.99 24.66
N ALA A 58 11.90 -1.68 25.36
CA ALA A 58 10.74 -2.56 25.43
C ALA A 58 10.05 -2.77 24.07
N LEU A 59 10.03 -1.73 23.22
CA LEU A 59 9.40 -1.74 21.90
C LEU A 59 10.17 -2.57 20.87
N ARG A 60 11.43 -2.93 21.14
CA ARG A 60 12.23 -3.84 20.31
C ARG A 60 11.87 -5.31 20.52
N ALA A 61 11.39 -5.66 21.72
CA ALA A 61 11.09 -7.03 22.10
C ALA A 61 9.59 -7.36 22.04
N ARG A 62 8.73 -6.34 22.23
CA ARG A 62 7.28 -6.51 22.26
C ARG A 62 6.64 -5.99 20.98
N SER A 63 5.59 -6.67 20.56
CA SER A 63 4.65 -6.19 19.54
C SER A 63 3.80 -5.04 20.06
N TRP A 64 3.10 -4.36 19.17
CA TRP A 64 2.23 -3.24 19.56
C TRP A 64 1.13 -3.72 20.49
N GLU A 65 0.49 -4.86 20.20
CA GLU A 65 -0.57 -5.42 21.04
C GLU A 65 -0.13 -5.71 22.49
N GLU A 66 1.13 -6.11 22.70
CA GLU A 66 1.71 -6.46 24.00
C GLU A 66 2.09 -5.23 24.85
N LEU A 67 1.97 -4.02 24.31
CA LEU A 67 2.26 -2.79 25.07
C LEU A 67 1.11 -2.42 26.02
N PRO A 68 1.42 -1.94 27.24
CA PRO A 68 0.42 -1.36 28.12
C PRO A 68 -0.35 -0.23 27.43
N ARG A 69 -1.66 -0.14 27.71
CA ARG A 69 -2.53 0.88 27.11
C ARG A 69 -2.02 2.31 27.34
N GLU A 70 -1.44 2.58 28.50
CA GLU A 70 -0.88 3.90 28.81
C GLU A 70 0.37 4.22 27.96
N ASP A 71 1.21 3.24 27.66
CA ASP A 71 2.36 3.44 26.76
C ASP A 71 1.89 3.69 25.33
N LYS A 72 0.91 2.92 24.84
CA LYS A 72 0.28 3.16 23.52
C LYS A 72 -0.27 4.58 23.41
N LYS A 73 -1.05 5.02 24.41
CA LYS A 73 -1.59 6.39 24.47
C LYS A 73 -0.48 7.44 24.41
N ARG A 74 0.57 7.30 25.22
CA ARG A 74 1.70 8.24 25.24
C ARG A 74 2.38 8.34 23.87
N ILE A 75 2.62 7.22 23.21
CA ILE A 75 3.22 7.16 21.87
C ILE A 75 2.31 7.85 20.85
N VAL A 76 1.02 7.51 20.84
CA VAL A 76 0.05 8.09 19.91
C VAL A 76 -0.08 9.60 20.11
N SER A 77 -0.20 10.08 21.35
CA SER A 77 -0.25 11.53 21.65
C SER A 77 1.03 12.25 21.22
N ALA A 78 2.20 11.61 21.33
CA ALA A 78 3.44 12.16 20.82
C ALA A 78 3.47 12.22 19.28
N LEU A 79 2.96 11.19 18.59
CA LEU A 79 2.85 11.18 17.12
C LEU A 79 1.94 12.30 16.62
N VAL A 80 0.78 12.49 17.27
CA VAL A 80 -0.17 13.57 16.94
C VAL A 80 0.47 14.94 17.11
N ARG A 81 1.17 15.19 18.24
CA ARG A 81 1.88 16.46 18.47
C ARG A 81 2.93 16.72 17.39
N LYS A 82 3.74 15.71 17.06
CA LYS A 82 4.77 15.84 16.03
C LYS A 82 4.16 16.09 14.65
N ALA A 83 3.04 15.46 14.33
CA ALA A 83 2.30 15.71 13.08
C ALA A 83 1.82 17.17 12.99
N LEU A 84 1.26 17.72 14.07
CA LEU A 84 0.86 19.13 14.15
C LEU A 84 2.06 20.09 14.01
N GLU A 85 3.19 19.78 14.66
CA GLU A 85 4.43 20.57 14.54
C GLU A 85 4.94 20.64 13.09
N PHE A 86 4.74 19.58 12.31
CA PHE A 86 5.08 19.53 10.87
C PHE A 86 3.97 20.06 9.95
N GLY A 87 2.91 20.64 10.51
CA GLY A 87 1.83 21.28 9.75
C GLY A 87 0.90 20.31 9.03
N LEU A 88 0.74 19.07 9.52
CA LEU A 88 -0.28 18.18 8.99
C LEU A 88 -1.66 18.66 9.46
N GLU A 89 -2.63 18.62 8.56
CA GLU A 89 -4.00 19.06 8.87
C GLU A 89 -4.72 18.06 9.79
N PRO A 90 -5.69 18.50 10.62
CA PRO A 90 -6.44 17.62 11.53
C PRO A 90 -7.08 16.41 10.82
N ASP A 91 -7.60 16.62 9.61
CA ASP A 91 -8.21 15.56 8.79
C ASP A 91 -7.18 14.54 8.29
N GLU A 92 -5.92 14.94 8.15
CA GLU A 92 -4.82 14.01 7.89
C GLU A 92 -4.46 13.21 9.12
N ILE A 93 -4.28 13.89 10.25
CA ILE A 93 -3.88 13.27 11.51
C ILE A 93 -4.92 12.26 12.00
N SER A 94 -6.21 12.56 11.82
CA SER A 94 -7.30 11.66 12.22
C SER A 94 -7.19 10.27 11.59
N ARG A 95 -6.59 10.15 10.40
CA ARG A 95 -6.39 8.86 9.71
C ARG A 95 -5.37 7.94 10.39
N LEU A 96 -4.54 8.46 11.30
CA LEU A 96 -3.64 7.65 12.13
C LEU A 96 -4.43 6.62 12.95
N ILE A 97 -5.63 6.98 13.41
CA ILE A 97 -6.44 6.17 14.33
C ILE A 97 -7.65 5.61 13.62
N GLY A 98 -8.00 4.38 13.97
CA GLY A 98 -9.26 3.78 13.56
C GLY A 98 -9.37 2.34 14.03
N GLU A 99 -10.36 1.65 13.50
CA GLU A 99 -10.70 0.32 13.97
C GLU A 99 -9.61 -0.69 13.64
N SER A 100 -9.19 -1.40 14.69
CA SER A 100 -8.33 -2.57 14.63
C SER A 100 -9.14 -3.77 15.12
N TYR A 101 -9.00 -4.88 14.39
CA TYR A 101 -9.81 -6.07 14.58
C TYR A 101 -8.90 -7.23 14.99
N THR A 102 -9.08 -7.71 16.22
CA THR A 102 -8.34 -8.85 16.76
C THR A 102 -9.22 -10.10 16.64
N LEU A 103 -8.75 -11.11 15.93
CA LEU A 103 -9.37 -12.43 15.87
C LEU A 103 -8.99 -13.22 17.12
N VAL A 104 -9.98 -13.45 18.00
CA VAL A 104 -9.73 -14.03 19.33
C VAL A 104 -9.37 -15.51 19.18
N GLY A 105 -8.34 -15.94 19.90
CA GLY A 105 -7.87 -17.33 19.87
C GLY A 105 -6.90 -17.67 18.73
N GLU A 106 -6.64 -16.74 17.81
CA GLU A 106 -5.75 -16.96 16.68
C GLU A 106 -4.25 -16.76 17.02
N GLU A 107 -3.42 -17.41 16.23
CA GLU A 107 -1.95 -17.31 16.29
C GLU A 107 -1.49 -15.89 15.98
N LYS A 108 -0.37 -15.45 16.57
CA LYS A 108 0.13 -14.06 16.49
C LYS A 108 0.29 -13.54 15.07
N THR A 109 0.55 -14.40 14.10
CA THR A 109 0.76 -14.03 12.69
C THR A 109 -0.53 -13.73 11.92
N ILE A 110 -1.69 -14.19 12.42
CA ILE A 110 -3.02 -13.98 11.81
C ILE A 110 -4.04 -13.38 12.77
N ARG A 111 -3.63 -13.10 14.02
CA ARG A 111 -4.47 -12.50 15.06
C ARG A 111 -5.02 -11.14 14.68
N ASP A 112 -4.26 -10.31 13.97
CA ASP A 112 -4.76 -9.05 13.44
C ASP A 112 -5.42 -9.29 12.08
N ALA A 113 -6.68 -8.90 11.92
CA ALA A 113 -7.44 -9.20 10.70
C ALA A 113 -6.84 -8.55 9.44
N LYS A 114 -6.19 -7.39 9.56
CA LYS A 114 -5.52 -6.73 8.43
C LYS A 114 -4.24 -7.48 8.05
N GLU A 115 -3.52 -8.01 9.03
CA GLU A 115 -2.38 -8.88 8.77
C GLU A 115 -2.80 -10.20 8.13
N PHE A 116 -3.88 -10.82 8.61
CA PHE A 116 -4.43 -12.02 8.01
C PHE A 116 -4.89 -11.79 6.56
N ALA A 117 -5.62 -10.70 6.30
CA ALA A 117 -5.99 -10.30 4.94
C ALA A 117 -4.76 -10.09 4.04
N THR A 118 -3.66 -9.57 4.58
CA THR A 118 -2.40 -9.41 3.83
C THR A 118 -1.76 -10.75 3.49
N LEU A 119 -1.80 -11.72 4.40
CA LEU A 119 -1.34 -13.09 4.16
C LEU A 119 -2.15 -13.78 3.05
N LEU A 120 -3.48 -13.69 3.11
CA LEU A 120 -4.38 -14.24 2.10
C LEU A 120 -4.12 -13.60 0.72
N ASN A 121 -3.99 -12.28 0.68
CA ASN A 121 -3.67 -11.55 -0.55
C ASN A 121 -2.32 -11.98 -1.15
N ALA A 122 -1.32 -12.26 -0.32
CA ALA A 122 -0.03 -12.74 -0.80
C ALA A 122 -0.16 -14.13 -1.44
N CYS A 123 -0.94 -15.03 -0.85
CA CYS A 123 -1.19 -16.37 -1.40
C CYS A 123 -1.89 -16.28 -2.76
N VAL A 124 -3.00 -15.54 -2.86
CA VAL A 124 -3.75 -15.38 -4.12
C VAL A 124 -2.87 -14.79 -5.22
N ARG A 125 -2.02 -13.80 -4.91
CA ARG A 125 -1.12 -13.18 -5.89
C ARG A 125 0.03 -14.07 -6.34
N GLN A 126 0.29 -15.15 -5.62
CA GLN A 126 1.24 -16.19 -6.00
C GLN A 126 0.56 -17.38 -6.70
N GLY A 127 -0.75 -17.30 -6.97
CA GLY A 127 -1.52 -18.40 -7.56
C GLY A 127 -2.04 -19.42 -6.54
N GLU A 128 -1.67 -19.29 -5.26
CA GLU A 128 -2.02 -20.21 -4.17
C GLU A 128 -3.42 -19.90 -3.60
N THR A 129 -4.43 -19.92 -4.47
CA THR A 129 -5.81 -19.55 -4.11
C THR A 129 -6.44 -20.59 -3.19
N GLU A 130 -6.22 -21.89 -3.46
CA GLU A 130 -6.76 -22.97 -2.63
C GLU A 130 -6.20 -22.90 -1.20
N LEU A 131 -4.90 -22.62 -1.06
CA LEU A 131 -4.26 -22.39 0.22
C LEU A 131 -4.91 -21.23 0.99
N ALA A 132 -5.17 -20.11 0.32
CA ALA A 132 -5.86 -18.96 0.93
C ALA A 132 -7.28 -19.34 1.42
N VAL A 133 -8.02 -20.12 0.62
CA VAL A 133 -9.36 -20.60 0.99
C VAL A 133 -9.30 -21.54 2.19
N SER A 134 -8.34 -22.47 2.24
CA SER A 134 -8.14 -23.37 3.39
C SER A 134 -7.85 -22.61 4.69
N LEU A 135 -7.01 -21.58 4.64
CA LEU A 135 -6.78 -20.71 5.81
C LEU A 135 -8.07 -19.99 6.24
N ALA A 136 -8.82 -19.44 5.30
CA ALA A 136 -10.07 -18.74 5.58
C ALA A 136 -11.13 -19.67 6.20
N LYS A 137 -11.07 -20.98 5.91
CA LYS A 137 -11.93 -22.01 6.52
C LYS A 137 -11.50 -22.43 7.93
N GLY A 138 -10.37 -21.95 8.43
CA GLY A 138 -9.89 -22.26 9.77
C GLY A 138 -8.75 -23.27 9.83
N GLU A 139 -8.18 -23.70 8.70
CA GLU A 139 -7.00 -24.58 8.74
C GLU A 139 -5.76 -23.84 9.27
N ARG A 140 -5.04 -24.47 10.19
CA ARG A 140 -3.84 -23.95 10.86
C ARG A 140 -2.69 -24.95 10.78
N GLY A 141 -1.59 -24.71 11.51
CA GLY A 141 -0.44 -25.61 11.50
C GLY A 141 0.26 -25.62 10.14
N ALA A 142 0.34 -26.78 9.47
CA ALA A 142 1.07 -26.93 8.20
C ALA A 142 0.56 -25.97 7.11
N THR A 143 -0.75 -25.78 7.01
CA THR A 143 -1.38 -24.85 6.05
C THR A 143 -0.92 -23.40 6.31
N LEU A 144 -0.88 -22.97 7.57
CA LEU A 144 -0.41 -21.64 7.95
C LEU A 144 1.08 -21.45 7.68
N LEU A 145 1.91 -22.43 8.03
CA LEU A 145 3.35 -22.40 7.78
C LEU A 145 3.67 -22.28 6.28
N LEU A 146 2.95 -23.03 5.43
CA LEU A 146 3.10 -22.93 3.98
C LEU A 146 2.75 -21.53 3.47
N ALA A 147 1.63 -20.97 3.95
CA ALA A 147 1.20 -19.62 3.58
C ALA A 147 2.19 -18.54 3.98
N GLU A 148 2.82 -18.67 5.15
CA GLU A 148 3.86 -17.77 5.62
C GLU A 148 5.10 -17.80 4.72
N GLU A 149 5.51 -18.97 4.25
CA GLU A 149 6.62 -19.11 3.30
C GLU A 149 6.27 -18.55 1.91
N VAL A 150 5.05 -18.78 1.42
CA VAL A 150 4.54 -18.14 0.19
C VAL A 150 4.57 -16.62 0.31
N ALA A 151 4.06 -16.07 1.41
CA ALA A 151 4.07 -14.63 1.65
C ALA A 151 5.49 -14.06 1.79
N LYS A 152 6.42 -14.83 2.36
CA LYS A 152 7.83 -14.46 2.47
C LYS A 152 8.51 -14.46 1.10
N ALA A 153 8.24 -15.44 0.24
CA ALA A 153 8.71 -15.45 -1.14
C ALA A 153 8.17 -14.25 -1.92
N TYR A 154 6.87 -13.98 -1.81
CA TYR A 154 6.23 -12.83 -2.42
C TYR A 154 6.86 -11.49 -1.98
N ARG A 155 7.14 -11.32 -0.67
CA ARG A 155 7.82 -10.13 -0.15
C ARG A 155 9.23 -9.95 -0.74
N ARG A 156 9.98 -11.05 -0.95
CA ARG A 156 11.30 -10.98 -1.60
C ARG A 156 11.17 -10.50 -3.05
N GLN A 157 10.22 -11.06 -3.81
CA GLN A 157 9.97 -10.63 -5.19
C GLN A 157 9.56 -9.15 -5.28
N LEU A 158 8.70 -8.68 -4.38
CA LEU A 158 8.32 -7.27 -4.27
C LEU A 158 9.53 -6.36 -4.02
N PHE A 159 10.41 -6.76 -3.10
CA PHE A 159 11.62 -6.00 -2.78
C PHE A 159 12.57 -5.89 -3.97
N GLU A 160 12.85 -7.01 -4.65
CA GLU A 160 13.71 -7.00 -5.85
C GLU A 160 13.07 -6.18 -6.98
N SER A 161 11.75 -6.29 -7.18
CA SER A 161 11.02 -5.50 -8.18
C SER A 161 11.13 -3.99 -7.91
N LEU A 162 10.97 -3.57 -6.64
CA LEU A 162 11.14 -2.17 -6.24
C LEU A 162 12.57 -1.67 -6.46
N LYS A 163 13.58 -2.52 -6.25
CA LYS A 163 14.99 -2.20 -6.49
C LYS A 163 15.27 -2.04 -7.98
N ILE A 164 14.72 -2.91 -8.83
CA ILE A 164 14.82 -2.80 -10.30
C ILE A 164 14.20 -1.49 -10.77
N VAL A 165 12.97 -1.17 -10.33
CA VAL A 165 12.28 0.06 -10.77
C VAL A 165 12.98 1.31 -10.26
N SER A 166 13.32 1.36 -8.95
CA SER A 166 13.95 2.56 -8.35
C SER A 166 15.41 2.76 -8.77
N GLY A 167 16.10 1.70 -9.20
CA GLY A 167 17.53 1.73 -9.50
C GLY A 167 17.84 1.70 -10.99
N THR A 168 17.34 0.69 -11.70
CA THR A 168 17.73 0.41 -13.09
C THR A 168 16.82 1.11 -14.09
N LEU A 169 15.50 1.04 -13.90
CA LEU A 169 14.52 1.55 -14.87
C LEU A 169 14.26 3.05 -14.69
N GLY A 170 14.13 3.49 -13.45
CA GLY A 170 13.71 4.85 -13.13
C GLY A 170 12.25 5.14 -13.48
N LEU A 171 11.79 6.33 -13.12
CA LEU A 171 10.48 6.86 -13.52
C LEU A 171 10.68 7.87 -14.66
N GLN A 172 9.92 7.70 -15.74
CA GLN A 172 9.78 8.70 -16.80
C GLN A 172 8.59 9.60 -16.47
N ARG A 173 8.61 10.86 -16.94
CA ARG A 173 7.53 11.82 -16.69
C ARG A 173 7.13 12.54 -17.97
N ARG A 174 5.82 12.63 -18.21
CA ARG A 174 5.18 13.42 -19.26
C ARG A 174 3.99 14.16 -18.65
N GLY A 175 4.15 15.47 -18.51
CA GLY A 175 3.13 16.33 -17.88
C GLY A 175 2.74 15.85 -16.48
N ALA A 176 1.45 15.58 -16.29
CA ALA A 176 0.86 15.09 -15.05
C ALA A 176 1.05 13.57 -14.80
N VAL A 177 1.56 12.82 -15.78
CA VAL A 177 1.74 11.37 -15.69
C VAL A 177 3.22 11.01 -15.53
N ALA A 178 3.54 10.18 -14.55
CA ALA A 178 4.80 9.45 -14.51
C ALA A 178 4.55 7.98 -14.83
N TYR A 179 5.56 7.30 -15.38
CA TYR A 179 5.43 5.89 -15.74
C TYR A 179 6.78 5.16 -15.73
N PHE A 180 6.72 3.83 -15.66
CA PHE A 180 7.88 2.95 -15.88
C PHE A 180 7.46 1.73 -16.70
N HIS A 181 8.36 1.29 -17.59
CA HIS A 181 8.23 0.05 -18.34
C HIS A 181 9.12 -1.01 -17.69
N ALA A 182 8.51 -1.96 -17.00
CA ALA A 182 9.22 -3.07 -16.40
C ALA A 182 9.54 -4.20 -17.37
N GLY A 183 8.83 -4.27 -18.51
CA GLY A 183 8.96 -5.36 -19.47
C GLY A 183 8.84 -6.72 -18.76
N PRO A 184 9.76 -7.67 -19.00
CA PRO A 184 9.76 -8.97 -18.32
C PRO A 184 10.48 -8.96 -16.96
N LEU A 185 11.07 -7.83 -16.54
CA LEU A 185 11.90 -7.78 -15.31
C LEU A 185 11.08 -7.77 -14.03
N VAL A 186 9.81 -7.34 -14.10
CA VAL A 186 8.87 -7.38 -12.97
C VAL A 186 7.65 -8.18 -13.41
N PRO A 187 7.25 -9.21 -12.64
CA PRO A 187 6.05 -9.98 -12.96
C PRO A 187 4.79 -9.10 -13.04
N ASP A 188 3.92 -9.39 -13.99
CA ASP A 188 2.64 -8.69 -14.18
C ASP A 188 1.71 -8.79 -12.94
N SER A 189 1.82 -9.87 -12.16
CA SER A 189 1.13 -10.07 -10.88
C SER A 189 1.61 -9.12 -9.78
N ILE A 190 2.81 -8.54 -9.96
CA ILE A 190 3.49 -7.67 -8.99
C ILE A 190 3.44 -6.20 -9.41
N VAL A 191 3.43 -5.90 -10.71
CA VAL A 191 3.58 -4.53 -11.23
C VAL A 191 2.61 -3.55 -10.57
N GLY A 192 1.34 -3.91 -10.42
CA GLY A 192 0.33 -3.01 -9.85
C GLY A 192 0.52 -2.71 -8.36
N VAL A 193 1.26 -3.56 -7.65
CA VAL A 193 1.60 -3.40 -6.23
C VAL A 193 2.82 -2.51 -6.10
N VAL A 194 3.81 -2.71 -6.97
CA VAL A 194 4.97 -1.82 -7.12
C VAL A 194 4.51 -0.41 -7.46
N THR A 195 3.61 -0.24 -8.43
CA THR A 195 3.01 1.06 -8.77
C THR A 195 2.31 1.68 -7.56
N SER A 196 1.54 0.91 -6.78
CA SER A 196 0.89 1.43 -5.57
C SER A 196 1.91 1.93 -4.53
N ILE A 197 2.97 1.15 -4.27
CA ILE A 197 4.00 1.52 -3.30
C ILE A 197 4.73 2.79 -3.74
N LEU A 198 5.08 2.89 -5.02
CA LEU A 198 5.74 4.06 -5.58
C LEU A 198 4.80 5.28 -5.56
N MET A 199 3.50 5.10 -5.81
CA MET A 199 2.51 6.18 -5.67
C MET A 199 2.39 6.65 -4.22
N SER A 200 2.38 5.75 -3.24
CA SER A 200 2.41 6.15 -1.83
C SER A 200 3.68 6.93 -1.46
N ARG A 201 4.81 6.64 -2.10
CA ARG A 201 6.10 7.30 -1.83
C ARG A 201 6.26 8.65 -2.53
N TYR A 202 5.81 8.75 -3.78
CA TYR A 202 6.07 9.90 -4.67
C TYR A 202 4.81 10.68 -5.05
N GLY A 203 3.63 10.24 -4.62
CA GLY A 203 2.34 10.80 -5.03
C GLY A 203 2.13 12.26 -4.65
N SER A 204 2.91 12.78 -3.69
CA SER A 204 2.93 14.23 -3.41
C SER A 204 3.41 15.07 -4.61
N ALA A 205 4.26 14.53 -5.47
CA ALA A 205 4.87 15.22 -6.61
C ALA A 205 4.36 14.73 -7.98
N ILE A 206 3.54 13.67 -8.00
CA ILE A 206 3.11 12.96 -9.21
C ILE A 206 1.59 12.75 -9.15
N PRO A 207 0.80 13.44 -10.01
CA PRO A 207 -0.66 13.25 -10.09
C PRO A 207 -1.07 11.81 -10.43
N VAL A 208 -0.49 11.23 -11.48
CA VAL A 208 -0.82 9.87 -11.95
C VAL A 208 0.46 9.08 -12.16
N LEU A 209 0.48 7.81 -11.70
CA LEU A 209 1.59 6.89 -11.91
C LEU A 209 1.12 5.63 -12.65
N VAL A 210 1.84 5.26 -13.70
CA VAL A 210 1.63 4.04 -14.48
C VAL A 210 2.78 3.07 -14.29
N GLY A 211 2.50 1.79 -14.04
CA GLY A 211 3.49 0.73 -14.18
C GLY A 211 3.07 -0.23 -15.27
N LEU A 212 3.97 -0.50 -16.22
CA LEU A 212 3.75 -1.46 -17.30
C LEU A 212 4.64 -2.68 -17.11
N ALA A 213 4.10 -3.88 -17.32
CA ALA A 213 4.85 -5.13 -17.32
C ALA A 213 4.32 -6.06 -18.41
N ASP A 214 5.20 -6.88 -18.96
CA ASP A 214 4.84 -7.85 -20.01
C ASP A 214 4.02 -8.99 -19.39
N THR A 215 2.97 -9.40 -20.11
CA THR A 215 2.33 -10.70 -19.93
C THR A 215 2.83 -11.64 -21.05
N ASP A 216 2.26 -12.84 -21.19
CA ASP A 216 2.67 -13.80 -22.21
C ASP A 216 2.65 -13.22 -23.64
N ASP A 217 1.60 -12.47 -23.99
CA ASP A 217 1.35 -11.93 -25.33
C ASP A 217 1.05 -10.42 -25.37
N MET A 218 0.75 -9.80 -24.22
CA MET A 218 0.30 -8.42 -24.10
C MET A 218 1.16 -7.64 -23.10
N VAL A 219 0.78 -6.39 -22.82
CA VAL A 219 1.34 -5.58 -21.74
C VAL A 219 0.22 -5.20 -20.78
N LYS A 220 0.48 -5.42 -19.49
CA LYS A 220 -0.40 -5.01 -18.41
C LYS A 220 0.03 -3.66 -17.86
N ALA A 221 -0.88 -2.70 -17.87
CA ALA A 221 -0.70 -1.39 -17.26
C ALA A 221 -1.50 -1.29 -15.95
N SER A 222 -0.87 -0.83 -14.88
CA SER A 222 -1.54 -0.45 -13.63
C SER A 222 -1.42 1.06 -13.44
N VAL A 223 -2.55 1.74 -13.28
CA VAL A 223 -2.64 3.19 -13.16
C VAL A 223 -3.14 3.57 -11.76
N ARG A 224 -2.43 4.49 -11.09
CA ARG A 224 -2.74 4.96 -9.73
C ARG A 224 -2.84 6.47 -9.69
N LEU A 225 -3.85 6.97 -8.96
CA LEU A 225 -4.04 8.39 -8.69
C LEU A 225 -3.34 8.78 -7.38
N SER A 226 -2.77 9.97 -7.36
CA SER A 226 -2.20 10.57 -6.16
C SER A 226 -3.23 10.62 -5.03
N PRO A 227 -2.84 10.29 -3.78
CA PRO A 227 -3.68 10.53 -2.61
C PRO A 227 -4.24 11.95 -2.51
N ARG A 228 -3.50 12.96 -3.00
CA ARG A 228 -3.91 14.39 -2.95
C ARG A 228 -5.05 14.75 -3.89
N LEU A 229 -5.27 13.92 -4.92
CA LEU A 229 -6.32 14.14 -5.93
C LEU A 229 -7.51 13.20 -5.73
N LYS A 230 -7.52 12.40 -4.66
CA LYS A 230 -8.66 11.54 -4.33
C LYS A 230 -9.85 12.40 -3.95
N GLY A 231 -11.02 12.07 -4.49
CA GLY A 231 -12.25 12.84 -4.28
C GLY A 231 -12.44 13.99 -5.27
N GLY A 232 -11.47 14.23 -6.16
CA GLY A 232 -11.65 15.12 -7.30
C GLY A 232 -12.48 14.49 -8.43
N SER A 233 -12.64 15.26 -9.50
CA SER A 233 -13.40 14.95 -10.72
C SER A 233 -12.74 13.89 -11.61
N LEU A 234 -11.45 13.61 -11.40
CA LEU A 234 -10.69 12.68 -12.23
C LEU A 234 -11.09 11.22 -11.95
N HIS A 235 -11.66 10.55 -12.96
CA HIS A 235 -12.06 9.14 -12.87
C HIS A 235 -11.15 8.22 -13.71
N LEU A 236 -10.09 7.67 -13.10
CA LEU A 236 -9.10 6.85 -13.82
C LEU A 236 -9.70 5.68 -14.58
N GLY A 237 -10.70 4.98 -14.04
CA GLY A 237 -11.33 3.85 -14.73
C GLY A 237 -11.84 4.20 -16.13
N ALA A 238 -12.47 5.37 -16.29
CA ALA A 238 -13.06 5.83 -17.54
C ALA A 238 -11.99 6.36 -18.52
N ILE A 239 -10.94 7.00 -17.99
CA ILE A 239 -9.79 7.42 -18.80
C ILE A 239 -9.06 6.18 -19.34
N VAL A 240 -8.72 5.24 -18.47
CA VAL A 240 -7.96 4.02 -18.83
C VAL A 240 -8.74 3.14 -19.81
N SER A 241 -10.05 2.97 -19.64
CA SER A 241 -10.89 2.23 -20.60
C SER A 241 -10.75 2.82 -22.01
N ARG A 242 -10.98 4.14 -22.15
CA ARG A 242 -10.92 4.83 -23.45
C ARG A 242 -9.52 4.81 -24.05
N SER A 243 -8.47 5.04 -23.25
CA SER A 243 -7.09 5.00 -23.73
C SER A 243 -6.68 3.60 -24.19
N ALA A 244 -7.12 2.54 -23.49
CA ALA A 244 -6.82 1.15 -23.85
C ALA A 244 -7.58 0.71 -25.12
N GLU A 245 -8.87 1.01 -25.20
CA GLU A 245 -9.71 0.68 -26.37
C GLU A 245 -9.15 1.32 -27.66
N ALA A 246 -8.69 2.57 -27.59
CA ALA A 246 -8.14 3.29 -28.73
C ALA A 246 -6.86 2.66 -29.30
N VAL A 247 -6.14 1.87 -28.52
CA VAL A 247 -4.94 1.13 -28.96
C VAL A 247 -5.20 -0.37 -29.19
N GLY A 248 -6.46 -0.79 -29.21
CA GLY A 248 -6.84 -2.19 -29.41
C GLY A 248 -6.69 -3.07 -28.17
N GLY A 249 -6.55 -2.47 -26.99
CA GLY A 249 -6.57 -3.15 -25.70
C GLY A 249 -7.92 -3.05 -25.00
N TYR A 250 -7.94 -3.44 -23.73
CA TYR A 250 -9.09 -3.29 -22.85
C TYR A 250 -8.63 -2.87 -21.46
N GLY A 251 -9.46 -2.13 -20.74
CA GLY A 251 -9.12 -1.63 -19.42
C GLY A 251 -10.32 -1.11 -18.66
N GLY A 252 -10.08 -0.73 -17.42
CA GLY A 252 -11.12 -0.21 -16.55
C GLY A 252 -10.67 -0.16 -15.09
N GLY A 253 -11.61 0.19 -14.21
CA GLY A 253 -11.37 0.22 -12.78
C GLY A 253 -12.12 1.34 -12.09
N HIS A 254 -11.58 1.75 -10.95
CA HIS A 254 -12.18 2.74 -10.06
C HIS A 254 -11.60 4.13 -10.34
N ALA A 255 -12.21 5.16 -9.75
CA ALA A 255 -11.75 6.54 -9.90
C ALA A 255 -10.26 6.73 -9.50
N VAL A 256 -9.80 6.04 -8.46
CA VAL A 256 -8.45 6.20 -7.88
C VAL A 256 -7.42 5.18 -8.37
N ALA A 257 -7.88 4.11 -9.03
CA ALA A 257 -7.07 2.94 -9.36
C ALA A 257 -7.70 2.18 -10.53
N ALA A 258 -6.96 2.04 -11.62
CA ALA A 258 -7.41 1.35 -12.82
C ALA A 258 -6.29 0.48 -13.40
N GLY A 259 -6.65 -0.38 -14.35
CA GLY A 259 -5.70 -1.20 -15.09
C GLY A 259 -6.14 -1.42 -16.54
N ALA A 260 -5.18 -1.73 -17.39
CA ALA A 260 -5.41 -2.08 -18.79
C ALA A 260 -4.52 -3.24 -19.20
N THR A 261 -4.96 -3.97 -20.21
CA THR A 261 -4.16 -4.93 -20.97
C THR A 261 -4.16 -4.46 -22.42
N ILE A 262 -2.98 -4.14 -22.95
CA ILE A 262 -2.80 -3.52 -24.27
C ILE A 262 -1.84 -4.35 -25.13
N PRO A 263 -1.97 -4.32 -26.47
CA PRO A 263 -1.04 -5.02 -27.36
C PRO A 263 0.41 -4.55 -27.17
N ARG A 264 1.37 -5.47 -27.29
CA ARG A 264 2.80 -5.11 -27.30
C ARG A 264 3.09 -4.14 -28.45
N GLY A 265 3.93 -3.14 -28.18
CA GLY A 265 4.25 -2.07 -29.13
C GLY A 265 3.23 -0.92 -29.18
N SER A 266 2.12 -1.02 -28.43
CA SER A 266 1.11 0.05 -28.33
C SER A 266 1.26 0.92 -27.07
N GLU A 267 2.28 0.66 -26.25
CA GLU A 267 2.49 1.28 -24.94
C GLU A 267 2.65 2.80 -25.05
N GLU A 268 3.38 3.25 -26.07
CA GLU A 268 3.61 4.68 -26.32
C GLU A 268 2.30 5.41 -26.64
N GLY A 269 1.50 4.87 -27.57
CA GLY A 269 0.20 5.45 -27.91
C GLY A 269 -0.78 5.42 -26.74
N PHE A 270 -0.74 4.37 -25.91
CA PHE A 270 -1.52 4.31 -24.67
C PHE A 270 -1.12 5.43 -23.69
N ILE A 271 0.18 5.62 -23.46
CA ILE A 271 0.67 6.67 -22.55
C ILE A 271 0.35 8.06 -23.08
N GLU A 272 0.48 8.32 -24.37
CA GLU A 272 0.14 9.62 -24.97
C GLU A 272 -1.35 9.97 -24.79
N LEU A 273 -2.24 9.03 -25.08
CA LEU A 273 -3.68 9.22 -24.86
C LEU A 273 -4.02 9.40 -23.39
N LEU A 274 -3.38 8.64 -22.50
CA LEU A 274 -3.56 8.76 -21.06
C LEU A 274 -3.14 10.15 -20.55
N VAL A 275 -1.96 10.63 -20.95
CA VAL A 275 -1.44 11.95 -20.60
C VAL A 275 -2.43 13.03 -21.02
N ARG A 276 -2.85 13.02 -22.28
CA ARG A 276 -3.80 14.00 -22.82
C ARG A 276 -5.10 14.02 -22.03
N MET A 277 -5.71 12.87 -21.78
CA MET A 277 -6.99 12.78 -21.08
C MET A 277 -6.90 13.17 -19.60
N VAL A 278 -5.77 12.87 -18.95
CA VAL A 278 -5.51 13.30 -17.57
C VAL A 278 -5.37 14.83 -17.51
N GLU A 279 -4.63 15.43 -18.44
CA GLU A 279 -4.45 16.88 -18.50
C GLU A 279 -5.76 17.62 -18.81
N GLU A 280 -6.55 17.13 -19.76
CA GLU A 280 -7.89 17.67 -20.05
C GLU A 280 -8.78 17.62 -18.81
N SER A 281 -8.75 16.52 -18.05
CA SER A 281 -9.55 16.37 -16.83
C SER A 281 -9.11 17.33 -15.71
N LEU A 282 -7.79 17.51 -15.52
CA LEU A 282 -7.25 18.40 -14.51
C LEU A 282 -7.51 19.88 -14.84
N ASN A 283 -7.47 20.27 -16.11
CA ASN A 283 -7.73 21.66 -16.51
C ASN A 283 -9.20 22.05 -16.32
N ASN A 284 -10.14 21.16 -16.63
CA ASN A 284 -11.58 21.40 -16.42
C ASN A 284 -11.94 21.59 -14.94
N GLU A 285 -11.09 21.14 -14.02
CA GLU A 285 -11.27 21.28 -12.57
C GLU A 285 -10.81 22.65 -12.05
N VAL A 286 -9.95 23.36 -12.79
CA VAL A 286 -9.44 24.70 -12.43
C VAL A 286 -10.37 25.81 -12.93
N GLU A 287 -11.23 25.52 -13.92
CA GLU A 287 -12.20 26.47 -14.49
C GLU A 287 -13.56 26.51 -13.76
N LEU A 288 -13.76 25.68 -12.72
CA LEU A 288 -14.97 25.61 -11.88
C LEU A 288 -14.72 26.17 -10.47
#